data_AF-G1NI28-F1
#
_entry.id   AF-G1NI28-F1
#
_cell.length_a   1.000
_cell.length_b   1.000
_cell.length_c   1.000
_cell.angle_alpha   90.00
_cell.angle_beta   90.00
_cell.angle_gamma   90.00
#
_symmetry.space_group_name_H-M   'P 1'
#
loop_
_entity.id
_entity.type
_entity.pdbx_description
1 polymer ?
#
loop_
_entity_poly.entity_id
_entity_poly.type
_entity_poly.pdbx_seq_one_letter_code
_entity_poly.pdbx_strand_id
1 'polypeptide(L)'
;MNYFFLTRGFSILLLFAVLKCSEPWSPSKPEVMMSFWQDILNLRMKKLTSRRVILTHLAPGNLPKSIFKNKAKILLLIRNPKDVATSFFHFSNAWSALPSYETWDDFFVAFMTEKKNEKTSPEDLLFSYDGILYPAAFSSPETLEALKSFETRSSDVILAGYPKTGTNWLEQMVREIESTDAKYTEEEMKERINAEKELQMFPRLEFGDPGVFERMKKLPSRRIILTHLSPHLLPPSVLQGKAKILLLVRNPKDTAVSYYHFYNNMPVLPSFASWDEYFTAFMNGKLAWGSYFDHLMEWNRHIDHERMMMISYEELKENPVLGMKKIAAFFGFSLSEEEFSRIARKTSFQAMKEKSKETHGKFGDILFRKGVVGSWRDLFSEVQNEEMDQKFEECIGGTILATKIKYDIYCKT
;
A
#
# COMPACT_ATOMS: atom_id res chain seq x y z
N MET A 1 -27.95 30.61 -13.68
CA MET A 1 -28.17 29.77 -12.47
C MET A 1 -27.05 28.74 -12.46
N ASN A 2 -26.07 28.96 -11.57
CA ASN A 2 -24.81 28.21 -11.49
C ASN A 2 -25.07 26.77 -11.06
N TYR A 3 -24.56 25.79 -11.80
CA TYR A 3 -24.44 24.42 -11.32
C TYR A 3 -22.96 24.06 -11.23
N PHE A 4 -22.52 23.89 -9.99
CA PHE A 4 -21.20 23.41 -9.59
C PHE A 4 -20.97 22.00 -10.14
N PHE A 5 -19.86 21.81 -10.86
CA PHE A 5 -19.34 20.49 -11.20
C PHE A 5 -18.51 19.97 -10.01
N LEU A 6 -19.11 19.12 -9.19
CA LEU A 6 -18.42 18.13 -8.36
C LEU A 6 -18.45 16.83 -9.20
N THR A 7 -17.34 16.31 -9.69
CA THR A 7 -16.40 15.53 -8.88
C THR A 7 -15.06 15.41 -9.61
N ARG A 8 -14.01 15.95 -9.00
CA ARG A 8 -12.62 15.48 -9.12
C ARG A 8 -12.50 14.24 -8.21
N GLY A 9 -11.72 13.25 -8.61
CA GLY A 9 -11.44 12.05 -7.81
C GLY A 9 -12.03 10.74 -8.37
N PHE A 10 -11.12 9.85 -8.76
CA PHE A 10 -11.23 8.38 -8.90
C PHE A 10 -12.62 7.73 -8.98
N SER A 11 -13.46 8.15 -9.92
CA SER A 11 -14.75 7.50 -10.19
C SER A 11 -14.84 7.19 -11.68
N ILE A 12 -14.84 5.91 -12.07
CA ILE A 12 -15.30 5.54 -13.42
C ILE A 12 -16.83 5.73 -13.41
N LEU A 13 -17.28 6.72 -14.17
CA LEU A 13 -18.70 7.01 -14.35
C LEU A 13 -19.34 5.92 -15.22
N LEU A 14 -20.19 5.09 -14.62
CA LEU A 14 -21.11 4.23 -15.34
C LEU A 14 -22.46 4.95 -15.45
N LEU A 15 -22.83 5.34 -16.67
CA LEU A 15 -24.04 6.11 -16.95
C LEU A 15 -25.12 5.16 -17.47
N PHE A 16 -26.13 4.86 -16.66
CA PHE A 16 -27.31 4.11 -17.06
C PHE A 16 -28.36 5.10 -17.57
N ALA A 17 -28.92 4.93 -18.76
CA ALA A 17 -30.07 5.72 -19.22
C ALA A 17 -31.32 4.83 -19.30
N VAL A 18 -32.34 5.11 -18.47
CA VAL A 18 -33.67 4.46 -18.46
C VAL A 18 -34.73 5.48 -18.94
N LEU A 19 -35.11 5.43 -20.21
CA LEU A 19 -36.22 6.23 -20.75
C LEU A 19 -37.58 5.65 -20.27
N LYS A 20 -38.49 6.47 -19.72
CA LYS A 20 -39.76 6.02 -19.07
C LYS A 20 -40.95 5.97 -20.04
N CYS A 21 -41.81 4.94 -19.87
CA CYS A 21 -43.25 4.73 -20.21
C CYS A 21 -43.51 3.44 -21.02
N SER A 22 -44.69 2.82 -21.04
CA SER A 22 -45.64 2.35 -20.01
C SER A 22 -45.99 0.89 -20.39
N GLU A 23 -46.18 -0.03 -19.43
CA GLU A 23 -46.43 -1.51 -19.54
C GLU A 23 -45.24 -2.49 -19.30
N PRO A 24 -45.46 -3.72 -18.76
CA PRO A 24 -44.41 -4.62 -18.23
C PRO A 24 -43.73 -5.52 -19.30
N TRP A 25 -42.49 -5.95 -19.06
CA TRP A 25 -41.62 -6.69 -20.01
C TRP A 25 -41.43 -8.18 -19.61
N SER A 26 -41.25 -9.06 -20.61
CA SER A 26 -40.99 -10.51 -20.49
C SER A 26 -39.73 -10.93 -21.28
N PRO A 27 -38.92 -11.91 -20.81
CA PRO A 27 -37.58 -12.17 -21.33
C PRO A 27 -37.54 -13.34 -22.32
N SER A 28 -37.21 -13.08 -23.59
CA SER A 28 -36.62 -14.10 -24.48
C SER A 28 -35.96 -13.47 -25.71
N LYS A 29 -34.61 -13.55 -25.79
CA LYS A 29 -33.77 -13.94 -26.94
C LYS A 29 -32.36 -13.28 -26.90
N PRO A 30 -31.23 -14.03 -27.02
CA PRO A 30 -29.86 -13.52 -26.77
C PRO A 30 -29.08 -13.01 -27.99
N GLU A 31 -29.68 -12.86 -29.17
CA GLU A 31 -28.94 -12.60 -30.43
C GLU A 31 -28.74 -11.09 -30.76
N VAL A 32 -29.21 -10.18 -29.92
CA VAL A 32 -29.22 -8.73 -30.22
C VAL A 32 -27.90 -8.01 -29.87
N MET A 33 -26.95 -8.69 -29.23
CA MET A 33 -25.82 -7.99 -28.58
C MET A 33 -24.70 -7.52 -29.52
N MET A 34 -24.50 -8.15 -30.70
CA MET A 34 -23.43 -7.74 -31.62
C MET A 34 -23.81 -6.61 -32.60
N SER A 35 -25.05 -6.58 -33.10
CA SER A 35 -25.51 -5.45 -33.95
C SER A 35 -25.64 -4.15 -33.16
N PHE A 36 -25.86 -4.25 -31.85
CA PHE A 36 -26.05 -3.10 -30.96
C PHE A 36 -24.82 -2.18 -30.84
N TRP A 37 -23.61 -2.74 -30.93
CA TRP A 37 -22.37 -1.95 -30.83
C TRP A 37 -22.03 -1.21 -32.14
N GLN A 38 -22.32 -1.81 -33.30
CA GLN A 38 -22.14 -1.15 -34.59
C GLN A 38 -23.13 0.00 -34.81
N ASP A 39 -24.34 -0.10 -34.27
CA ASP A 39 -25.34 0.97 -34.33
C ASP A 39 -25.03 2.16 -33.39
N ILE A 40 -24.38 1.89 -32.24
CA ILE A 40 -23.92 2.92 -31.29
C ILE A 40 -22.74 3.72 -31.86
N LEU A 41 -21.78 3.04 -32.49
CA LEU A 41 -20.62 3.71 -33.11
C LEU A 41 -21.02 4.55 -34.35
N ASN A 42 -22.06 4.16 -35.08
CA ASN A 42 -22.51 4.85 -36.29
C ASN A 42 -23.72 5.81 -36.12
N LEU A 43 -24.16 6.11 -34.89
CA LEU A 43 -25.18 7.12 -34.56
C LEU A 43 -26.39 7.20 -35.54
N ARG A 44 -26.99 6.07 -35.91
CA ARG A 44 -28.32 6.04 -36.57
C ARG A 44 -29.44 5.82 -35.56
N MET A 45 -29.54 6.73 -34.59
CA MET A 45 -30.56 6.70 -33.51
C MET A 45 -31.99 7.07 -33.93
N LYS A 46 -32.32 7.09 -35.24
CA LYS A 46 -33.60 7.63 -35.75
C LYS A 46 -34.76 6.62 -35.89
N LYS A 47 -34.56 5.32 -35.65
CA LYS A 47 -35.61 4.29 -35.84
C LYS A 47 -35.55 3.14 -34.84
N LEU A 48 -35.74 3.40 -33.55
CA LEU A 48 -35.81 2.32 -32.55
C LEU A 48 -37.11 2.46 -31.72
N THR A 49 -37.92 1.40 -31.67
CA THR A 49 -39.32 1.40 -31.22
C THR A 49 -39.58 0.65 -29.90
N SER A 50 -38.55 0.22 -29.15
CA SER A 50 -38.71 -0.50 -27.86
C SER A 50 -37.73 -0.08 -26.75
N ARG A 51 -38.05 -0.40 -25.48
CA ARG A 51 -37.24 -0.06 -24.28
C ARG A 51 -35.86 -0.70 -24.34
N ARG A 52 -34.81 0.07 -24.03
CA ARG A 52 -33.44 -0.45 -23.86
C ARG A 52 -32.77 0.20 -22.66
N VAL A 53 -32.02 -0.60 -21.91
CA VAL A 53 -31.02 -0.14 -20.96
C VAL A 53 -29.71 -0.04 -21.73
N ILE A 54 -29.11 1.14 -21.76
CA ILE A 54 -27.79 1.35 -22.37
C ILE A 54 -26.78 1.42 -21.24
N LEU A 55 -25.77 0.55 -21.29
CA LEU A 55 -24.61 0.56 -20.41
C LEU A 55 -23.45 1.21 -21.16
N THR A 56 -22.79 2.18 -20.54
CA THR A 56 -21.59 2.80 -21.12
C THR A 56 -20.58 3.13 -20.03
N HIS A 57 -19.30 3.00 -20.41
CA HIS A 57 -18.14 3.42 -19.61
C HIS A 57 -17.58 4.77 -20.07
N LEU A 58 -18.24 5.45 -21.02
CA LEU A 58 -17.81 6.75 -21.52
C LEU A 58 -18.09 7.84 -20.47
N ALA A 59 -17.10 8.71 -20.26
CA ALA A 59 -17.28 9.92 -19.48
C ALA A 59 -18.43 10.77 -20.06
N PRO A 60 -19.22 11.49 -19.23
CA PRO A 60 -20.36 12.29 -19.69
C PRO A 60 -20.03 13.28 -20.81
N GLY A 61 -18.83 13.86 -20.79
CA GLY A 61 -18.37 14.79 -21.83
C GLY A 61 -18.24 14.16 -23.22
N ASN A 62 -18.06 12.84 -23.27
CA ASN A 62 -17.94 12.05 -24.50
C ASN A 62 -19.28 11.43 -24.93
N LEU A 63 -20.36 11.62 -24.15
CA LEU A 63 -21.68 11.14 -24.52
C LEU A 63 -22.36 12.10 -25.51
N PRO A 64 -23.10 11.57 -26.49
CA PRO A 64 -23.91 12.40 -27.38
C PRO A 64 -24.83 13.33 -26.59
N LYS A 65 -24.76 14.64 -26.87
CA LYS A 65 -25.57 15.67 -26.18
C LYS A 65 -27.08 15.38 -26.25
N SER A 66 -27.54 14.59 -27.23
CA SER A 66 -28.93 14.15 -27.36
C SER A 66 -29.40 13.25 -26.21
N ILE A 67 -28.50 12.51 -25.56
CA ILE A 67 -28.82 11.67 -24.38
C ILE A 67 -29.36 12.54 -23.24
N PHE A 68 -28.74 13.70 -23.00
CA PHE A 68 -29.11 14.64 -21.95
C PHE A 68 -30.31 15.54 -22.32
N LYS A 69 -30.70 15.58 -23.61
CA LYS A 69 -31.85 16.35 -24.10
C LYS A 69 -33.16 15.55 -24.08
N ASN A 70 -33.08 14.23 -24.11
CA ASN A 70 -34.25 13.35 -24.04
C ASN A 70 -34.65 13.11 -22.56
N LYS A 71 -35.91 12.71 -22.30
CA LYS A 71 -36.41 12.32 -20.95
C LYS A 71 -35.80 11.00 -20.42
N ALA A 72 -34.51 10.76 -20.67
CA ALA A 72 -33.78 9.60 -20.19
C ALA A 72 -33.53 9.77 -18.68
N LYS A 73 -33.91 8.78 -17.89
CA LYS A 73 -33.50 8.74 -16.48
C LYS A 73 -32.06 8.27 -16.44
N ILE A 74 -31.16 9.14 -16.03
CA ILE A 74 -29.77 8.76 -15.89
C ILE A 74 -29.56 8.21 -14.47
N LEU A 75 -29.18 6.94 -14.33
CA LEU A 75 -28.66 6.38 -13.09
C LEU A 75 -27.14 6.39 -13.18
N LEU A 76 -26.48 7.07 -12.26
CA LEU A 76 -25.03 7.09 -12.19
C LEU A 76 -24.57 6.08 -11.16
N LEU A 77 -23.83 5.06 -11.60
CA LEU A 77 -23.19 4.14 -10.69
C LEU A 77 -21.76 4.63 -10.46
N ILE A 78 -21.55 5.23 -9.28
CA ILE A 78 -20.23 5.53 -8.76
C ILE A 78 -19.79 4.30 -7.97
N ARG A 79 -18.72 3.65 -8.42
CA ARG A 79 -18.13 2.50 -7.74
C ARG A 79 -16.88 2.94 -7.00
N ASN A 80 -16.52 2.21 -5.95
CA ASN A 80 -15.22 2.35 -5.35
C ASN A 80 -14.14 2.11 -6.42
N PRO A 81 -13.21 3.06 -6.65
CA PRO A 81 -12.16 2.91 -7.65
C PRO A 81 -11.34 1.62 -7.52
N LYS A 82 -11.16 1.09 -6.29
CA LYS A 82 -10.48 -0.19 -6.06
C LYS A 82 -11.26 -1.35 -6.67
N ASP A 83 -12.58 -1.41 -6.45
CA ASP A 83 -13.43 -2.44 -7.03
C ASP A 83 -13.44 -2.39 -8.57
N VAL A 84 -13.33 -1.18 -9.12
CA VAL A 84 -13.25 -0.96 -10.56
C VAL A 84 -11.92 -1.46 -11.12
N ALA A 85 -10.80 -1.14 -10.48
CA ALA A 85 -9.48 -1.64 -10.86
C ALA A 85 -9.42 -3.17 -10.81
N THR A 86 -9.93 -3.78 -9.73
CA THR A 86 -10.03 -5.25 -9.60
C THR A 86 -10.92 -5.86 -10.68
N SER A 87 -12.07 -5.24 -10.98
CA SER A 87 -12.94 -5.71 -12.07
C SER A 87 -12.24 -5.63 -13.44
N PHE A 88 -11.48 -4.56 -13.67
CA PHE A 88 -10.76 -4.36 -14.93
C PHE A 88 -9.59 -5.33 -15.10
N PHE A 89 -8.86 -5.67 -14.02
CA PHE A 89 -7.84 -6.72 -14.01
C PHE A 89 -8.40 -8.07 -14.48
N HIS A 90 -9.53 -8.51 -13.91
CA HIS A 90 -10.15 -9.77 -14.33
C HIS A 90 -10.68 -9.69 -15.78
N PHE A 91 -11.22 -8.55 -16.19
CA PHE A 91 -11.68 -8.34 -17.56
C PHE A 91 -10.54 -8.35 -18.58
N SER A 92 -9.42 -7.67 -18.30
CA SER A 92 -8.26 -7.64 -19.20
C SER A 92 -7.65 -9.03 -19.39
N ASN A 93 -7.60 -9.83 -18.33
CA ASN A 93 -7.09 -11.19 -18.39
C ASN A 93 -8.06 -12.18 -19.09
N ALA A 94 -9.34 -11.86 -19.17
CA ALA A 94 -10.34 -12.66 -19.87
C ALA A 94 -10.48 -12.31 -21.37
N TRP A 95 -9.91 -11.18 -21.81
CA TRP A 95 -10.11 -10.65 -23.17
C TRP A 95 -8.79 -10.54 -23.93
N SER A 96 -8.60 -11.39 -24.95
CA SER A 96 -7.33 -11.54 -25.68
C SER A 96 -6.83 -10.29 -26.41
N ALA A 97 -7.68 -9.30 -26.65
CA ALA A 97 -7.30 -8.03 -27.28
C ALA A 97 -6.75 -6.98 -26.29
N LEU A 98 -6.82 -7.25 -24.98
CA LEU A 98 -6.22 -6.40 -23.94
C LEU A 98 -4.91 -7.04 -23.44
N PRO A 99 -3.97 -6.25 -22.89
CA PRO A 99 -2.81 -6.80 -22.22
C PRO A 99 -3.24 -7.75 -21.11
N SER A 100 -2.68 -8.95 -21.08
CA SER A 100 -2.79 -9.85 -19.94
C SER A 100 -1.69 -9.53 -18.92
N TYR A 101 -2.03 -9.72 -17.65
CA TYR A 101 -1.14 -9.48 -16.52
C TYR A 101 -1.05 -10.73 -15.67
N GLU A 102 0.17 -11.17 -15.38
CA GLU A 102 0.42 -12.37 -14.58
C GLU A 102 -0.06 -12.18 -13.13
N THR A 103 0.11 -10.98 -12.57
CA THR A 103 -0.30 -10.66 -11.20
C THR A 103 -1.12 -9.37 -11.12
N TRP A 104 -1.87 -9.20 -10.03
CA TRP A 104 -2.60 -7.96 -9.75
C TRP A 104 -1.65 -6.77 -9.61
N ASP A 105 -0.44 -6.97 -9.05
CA ASP A 105 0.57 -5.93 -8.91
C ASP A 105 1.09 -5.44 -10.26
N ASP A 106 1.30 -6.35 -11.22
CA ASP A 106 1.77 -5.98 -12.57
C ASP A 106 0.75 -5.15 -13.33
N PHE A 107 -0.52 -5.52 -13.18
CA PHE A 107 -1.65 -4.75 -13.67
C PHE A 107 -1.72 -3.40 -12.97
N PHE A 108 -1.67 -3.38 -11.64
CA PHE A 108 -1.86 -2.18 -10.86
C PHE A 108 -0.77 -1.14 -11.16
N VAL A 109 0.49 -1.55 -11.21
CA VAL A 109 1.59 -0.65 -11.60
C VAL A 109 1.40 -0.13 -13.02
N ALA A 110 1.05 -0.99 -13.99
CA ALA A 110 0.81 -0.56 -15.37
C ALA A 110 -0.33 0.45 -15.45
N PHE A 111 -1.48 0.11 -14.87
CA PHE A 111 -2.68 0.94 -14.81
C PHE A 111 -2.40 2.29 -14.14
N MET A 112 -1.71 2.29 -13.00
CA MET A 112 -1.37 3.52 -12.30
C MET A 112 -0.30 4.35 -13.03
N THR A 113 0.60 3.72 -13.78
CA THR A 113 1.60 4.42 -14.60
C THR A 113 0.92 5.11 -15.79
N GLU A 114 0.01 4.43 -16.49
CA GLU A 114 -0.81 5.05 -17.53
C GLU A 114 -1.64 6.22 -16.97
N LYS A 115 -2.23 6.04 -15.79
CA LYS A 115 -2.98 7.08 -15.08
C LYS A 115 -2.13 8.26 -14.62
N LYS A 116 -0.86 8.05 -14.24
CA LYS A 116 0.08 9.13 -13.91
C LYS A 116 0.45 9.96 -15.14
N ASN A 117 0.45 9.33 -16.33
CA ASN A 117 0.65 10.02 -17.60
C ASN A 117 -0.61 10.78 -18.07
N GLU A 118 -1.80 10.32 -17.68
CA GLU A 118 -3.01 11.16 -17.68
C GLU A 118 -2.88 12.23 -16.58
N LYS A 119 -3.36 13.46 -16.79
CA LYS A 119 -3.20 14.59 -15.84
C LYS A 119 -4.03 14.40 -14.54
N THR A 120 -3.72 13.38 -13.75
CA THR A 120 -4.21 13.20 -12.38
C THR A 120 -3.55 14.28 -11.51
N SER A 121 -4.34 15.05 -10.75
CA SER A 121 -3.75 16.10 -9.93
C SER A 121 -2.99 15.46 -8.75
N PRO A 122 -1.84 16.00 -8.31
CA PRO A 122 -1.11 15.49 -7.15
C PRO A 122 -1.98 15.41 -5.89
N GLU A 123 -2.99 16.27 -5.78
CA GLU A 123 -3.97 16.32 -4.69
C GLU A 123 -4.88 15.08 -4.65
N ASP A 124 -5.10 14.40 -5.78
CA ASP A 124 -5.94 13.20 -5.83
C ASP A 124 -5.18 11.95 -5.35
N LEU A 125 -3.84 11.96 -5.38
CA LEU A 125 -3.01 10.79 -5.06
C LEU A 125 -2.97 10.46 -3.55
N LEU A 126 -3.23 11.47 -2.72
CA LEU A 126 -3.19 11.37 -1.27
C LEU A 126 -4.54 11.78 -0.68
N PHE A 127 -4.91 11.20 0.45
CA PHE A 127 -6.00 11.70 1.29
C PHE A 127 -5.48 12.00 2.69
N SER A 128 -6.13 12.93 3.40
CA SER A 128 -5.82 13.23 4.80
C SER A 128 -6.75 12.45 5.73
N TYR A 129 -6.18 11.84 6.77
CA TYR A 129 -6.91 11.23 7.88
C TYR A 129 -6.20 11.63 9.18
N ASP A 130 -6.95 12.26 10.09
CA ASP A 130 -6.42 12.83 11.34
C ASP A 130 -5.19 13.74 11.13
N GLY A 131 -5.21 14.53 10.04
CA GLY A 131 -4.12 15.44 9.68
C GLY A 131 -2.91 14.78 9.01
N ILE A 132 -2.89 13.45 8.86
CA ILE A 132 -1.80 12.69 8.23
C ILE A 132 -2.20 12.27 6.81
N LEU A 133 -1.27 12.42 5.86
CA LEU A 133 -1.48 12.05 4.47
C LEU A 133 -1.29 10.55 4.24
N TYR A 134 -2.12 9.92 3.42
CA TYR A 134 -2.03 8.51 3.04
C TYR A 134 -2.25 8.31 1.54
N PRO A 135 -1.63 7.31 0.90
CA PRO A 135 -1.85 7.05 -0.52
C PRO A 135 -3.27 6.53 -0.77
N ALA A 136 -4.06 7.25 -1.56
CA ALA A 136 -5.45 6.90 -1.89
C ALA A 136 -5.56 5.59 -2.69
N ALA A 137 -4.49 5.24 -3.40
CA ALA A 137 -4.31 3.96 -4.07
C ALA A 137 -4.36 2.76 -3.11
N PHE A 138 -3.77 2.88 -1.92
CA PHE A 138 -3.60 1.76 -0.99
C PHE A 138 -4.65 1.77 0.11
N SER A 139 -5.14 2.94 0.53
CA SER A 139 -6.05 3.07 1.68
C SER A 139 -7.24 4.00 1.36
N SER A 140 -8.13 4.20 2.33
CA SER A 140 -9.19 5.21 2.28
C SER A 140 -9.55 5.62 3.71
N PRO A 141 -10.22 6.78 3.93
CA PRO A 141 -10.72 7.15 5.25
C PRO A 141 -11.61 6.06 5.88
N GLU A 142 -12.45 5.40 5.09
CA GLU A 142 -13.33 4.32 5.54
C GLU A 142 -12.54 3.09 5.96
N THR A 143 -11.40 2.82 5.29
CA THR A 143 -10.51 1.71 5.63
C THR A 143 -9.83 1.97 6.98
N LEU A 144 -9.32 3.18 7.20
CA LEU A 144 -8.73 3.57 8.49
C LEU A 144 -9.77 3.64 9.61
N GLU A 145 -11.02 4.01 9.31
CA GLU A 145 -12.10 3.94 10.29
C GLU A 145 -12.46 2.50 10.66
N ALA A 146 -12.56 1.60 9.67
CA ALA A 146 -12.82 0.19 9.90
C ALA A 146 -11.69 -0.51 10.68
N LEU A 147 -10.43 -0.06 10.49
CA LEU A 147 -9.26 -0.58 11.20
C LEU A 147 -9.41 -0.46 12.72
N LYS A 148 -10.10 0.56 13.25
CA LYS A 148 -10.30 0.74 14.70
C LYS A 148 -10.97 -0.45 15.38
N SER A 149 -11.75 -1.23 14.63
CA SER A 149 -12.44 -2.45 15.12
C SER A 149 -11.62 -3.73 14.88
N PHE A 150 -10.40 -3.63 14.38
CA PHE A 150 -9.54 -4.78 14.16
C PHE A 150 -9.05 -5.35 15.50
N GLU A 151 -9.15 -6.67 15.65
CA GLU A 151 -8.73 -7.40 16.84
C GLU A 151 -7.47 -8.23 16.56
N THR A 152 -6.45 -8.03 17.39
CA THR A 152 -5.25 -8.86 17.38
C THR A 152 -5.51 -10.18 18.12
N ARG A 153 -4.76 -11.20 17.72
CA ARG A 153 -4.65 -12.48 18.43
C ARG A 153 -3.39 -12.45 19.28
N SER A 154 -3.37 -13.20 20.38
CA SER A 154 -2.18 -13.32 21.22
C SER A 154 -0.97 -13.88 20.48
N SER A 155 -1.20 -14.68 19.43
CA SER A 155 -0.14 -15.23 18.60
C SER A 155 0.38 -14.24 17.57
N ASP A 156 -0.35 -13.17 17.21
CA ASP A 156 0.05 -12.30 16.10
C ASP A 156 1.46 -11.69 16.29
N VAL A 157 2.18 -11.60 15.17
CA VAL A 157 3.47 -10.92 15.06
C VAL A 157 3.23 -9.57 14.42
N ILE A 158 3.35 -8.49 15.19
CA ILE A 158 3.19 -7.14 14.67
C ILE A 158 4.58 -6.56 14.35
N LEU A 159 4.77 -6.17 13.10
CA LEU A 159 5.97 -5.48 12.63
C LEU A 159 5.61 -4.02 12.37
N ALA A 160 6.21 -3.10 13.13
CA ALA A 160 5.99 -1.67 12.97
C ALA A 160 7.26 -1.01 12.43
N GLY A 161 7.12 0.05 11.64
CA GLY A 161 8.24 0.88 11.24
C GLY A 161 7.82 1.91 10.22
N TYR A 162 8.47 3.07 10.19
CA TYR A 162 8.15 4.10 9.20
C TYR A 162 8.45 3.63 7.77
N PRO A 163 7.79 4.15 6.72
CA PRO A 163 8.13 3.79 5.35
C PRO A 163 9.63 3.90 5.07
N LYS A 164 10.17 2.91 4.34
CA LYS A 164 11.57 2.88 3.86
C LYS A 164 12.65 2.71 4.93
N THR A 165 12.26 2.32 6.13
CA THR A 165 13.16 1.84 7.20
C THR A 165 13.66 0.40 6.99
N GLY A 166 13.15 -0.32 5.98
CA GLY A 166 13.56 -1.70 5.68
C GLY A 166 12.51 -2.77 6.01
N THR A 167 11.25 -2.38 6.17
CA THR A 167 10.17 -3.27 6.60
C THR A 167 9.95 -4.48 5.69
N ASN A 168 10.13 -4.37 4.37
CA ASN A 168 10.05 -5.54 3.47
C ASN A 168 11.15 -6.58 3.76
N TRP A 169 12.35 -6.11 4.13
CA TRP A 169 13.45 -6.99 4.49
C TRP A 169 13.17 -7.72 5.80
N LEU A 170 12.70 -6.96 6.81
CA LEU A 170 12.30 -7.53 8.09
C LEU A 170 11.12 -8.51 7.95
N GLU A 171 10.10 -8.16 7.17
CA GLU A 171 8.96 -9.04 6.90
C GLU A 171 9.42 -10.37 6.31
N GLN A 172 10.29 -10.33 5.29
CA GLN A 172 10.83 -11.56 4.71
C GLN A 172 11.62 -12.38 5.72
N MET A 173 12.49 -11.75 6.54
CA MET A 173 13.21 -12.47 7.60
C MET A 173 12.26 -13.16 8.56
N VAL A 174 11.26 -12.45 9.07
CA VAL A 174 10.30 -12.96 10.05
C VAL A 174 9.46 -14.09 9.44
N ARG A 175 9.02 -13.96 8.19
CA ARG A 175 8.29 -15.03 7.47
C ARG A 175 9.14 -16.29 7.32
N GLU A 176 10.42 -16.17 6.98
CA GLU A 176 11.32 -17.31 6.87
C GLU A 176 11.62 -17.97 8.22
N ILE A 177 11.79 -17.15 9.27
CA ILE A 177 11.98 -17.63 10.64
C ILE A 177 10.74 -18.40 11.10
N GLU A 178 9.56 -17.80 10.95
CA GLU A 178 8.29 -18.36 11.39
C GLU A 178 7.95 -19.64 10.63
N SER A 179 8.11 -19.66 9.31
CA SER A 179 7.88 -20.86 8.50
C SER A 179 8.86 -21.98 8.82
N THR A 180 10.12 -21.65 9.15
CA THR A 180 11.12 -22.67 9.55
C THR A 180 10.81 -23.25 10.93
N ASP A 181 10.39 -22.42 11.88
CA ASP A 181 9.99 -22.85 13.23
C ASP A 181 8.71 -23.70 13.21
N ALA A 182 7.69 -23.24 12.50
CA ALA A 182 6.37 -23.87 12.49
C ALA A 182 6.35 -25.22 11.77
N LYS A 183 7.31 -25.47 10.85
CA LYS A 183 7.44 -26.72 10.08
C LYS A 183 6.13 -27.15 9.42
N TYR A 184 5.47 -26.18 8.78
CA TYR A 184 4.20 -26.39 8.10
C TYR A 184 4.25 -27.54 7.09
N THR A 185 3.17 -28.29 6.98
CA THR A 185 3.00 -29.25 5.87
C THR A 185 2.78 -28.51 4.55
N GLU A 186 2.91 -29.21 3.43
CA GLU A 186 2.65 -28.63 2.11
C GLU A 186 1.20 -28.13 1.98
N GLU A 187 0.25 -28.86 2.57
CA GLU A 187 -1.17 -28.49 2.60
C GLU A 187 -1.41 -27.21 3.42
N GLU A 188 -0.81 -27.11 4.61
CA GLU A 188 -0.92 -25.92 5.45
C GLU A 188 -0.32 -24.69 4.78
N MET A 189 0.83 -24.85 4.12
CA MET A 189 1.46 -23.78 3.34
C MET A 189 0.55 -23.34 2.18
N LYS A 190 -0.05 -24.30 1.47
CA LYS A 190 -0.97 -24.00 0.37
C LYS A 190 -2.23 -23.27 0.85
N GLU A 191 -2.80 -23.68 1.98
CA GLU A 191 -3.93 -22.99 2.60
C GLU A 191 -3.59 -21.54 2.96
N ARG A 192 -2.44 -21.33 3.61
CA ARG A 192 -1.92 -19.98 3.94
C ARG A 192 -1.78 -19.09 2.72
N ILE A 193 -1.09 -19.58 1.69
CA ILE A 193 -0.86 -18.84 0.44
C ILE A 193 -2.20 -18.47 -0.22
N ASN A 194 -3.17 -19.38 -0.23
CA ASN A 194 -4.48 -19.11 -0.80
C ASN A 194 -5.24 -18.05 0.02
N ALA A 195 -5.23 -18.13 1.35
CA ALA A 195 -5.86 -17.15 2.21
C ALA A 195 -5.19 -15.76 2.10
N GLU A 196 -3.87 -15.70 1.93
CA GLU A 196 -3.15 -14.44 1.67
C GLU A 196 -3.51 -13.85 0.30
N LYS A 197 -3.68 -14.67 -0.75
CA LYS A 197 -4.14 -14.21 -2.06
C LYS A 197 -5.54 -13.60 -2.01
N GLU A 198 -6.42 -14.10 -1.13
CA GLU A 198 -7.76 -13.53 -0.93
C GLU A 198 -7.73 -12.12 -0.32
N LEU A 199 -6.62 -11.71 0.32
CA LEU A 199 -6.50 -10.33 0.80
C LEU A 199 -6.48 -9.33 -0.37
N GLN A 200 -6.04 -9.77 -1.56
CA GLN A 200 -5.84 -8.97 -2.78
C GLN A 200 -4.92 -7.75 -2.56
N MET A 201 -4.10 -7.80 -1.50
CA MET A 201 -3.21 -6.73 -1.07
C MET A 201 -2.21 -7.30 -0.06
N PHE A 202 -1.03 -6.68 0.06
CA PHE A 202 -0.11 -7.01 1.14
C PHE A 202 -0.75 -6.79 2.52
N PRO A 203 -0.48 -7.65 3.52
CA PRO A 203 -1.09 -7.59 4.85
C PRO A 203 -0.49 -6.46 5.72
N ARG A 204 -0.67 -5.21 5.27
CA ARG A 204 -0.42 -3.99 6.04
C ARG A 204 -1.74 -3.51 6.63
N LEU A 205 -1.76 -3.17 7.92
CA LEU A 205 -3.00 -2.78 8.61
C LEU A 205 -3.75 -1.64 7.93
N GLU A 206 -3.01 -0.68 7.37
CA GLU A 206 -3.59 0.48 6.72
C GLU A 206 -3.97 0.26 5.24
N PHE A 207 -3.73 -0.92 4.66
CA PHE A 207 -3.96 -1.19 3.24
C PHE A 207 -5.25 -1.96 2.98
N GLY A 208 -5.85 -1.71 1.81
CA GLY A 208 -7.00 -2.43 1.29
C GLY A 208 -8.29 -1.61 1.32
N ASP A 209 -9.41 -2.32 1.37
CA ASP A 209 -10.77 -1.80 1.54
C ASP A 209 -11.28 -2.12 2.95
N PRO A 210 -12.39 -1.52 3.42
CA PRO A 210 -12.93 -1.82 4.75
C PRO A 210 -13.17 -3.31 5.03
N GLY A 211 -13.47 -4.12 4.01
CA GLY A 211 -13.67 -5.56 4.12
C GLY A 211 -12.39 -6.38 4.27
N VAL A 212 -11.20 -5.79 4.12
CA VAL A 212 -9.90 -6.48 4.28
C VAL A 212 -9.77 -7.08 5.67
N PHE A 213 -10.28 -6.40 6.70
CA PHE A 213 -10.19 -6.86 8.09
C PHE A 213 -11.00 -8.13 8.34
N GLU A 214 -12.15 -8.30 7.67
CA GLU A 214 -12.90 -9.55 7.71
C GLU A 214 -12.16 -10.68 6.99
N ARG A 215 -11.45 -10.38 5.90
CA ARG A 215 -10.59 -11.36 5.22
C ARG A 215 -9.40 -11.75 6.10
N MET A 216 -8.78 -10.78 6.79
CA MET A 216 -7.69 -11.03 7.76
C MET A 216 -8.12 -11.89 8.95
N LYS A 217 -9.42 -11.93 9.32
CA LYS A 217 -9.94 -12.85 10.35
C LYS A 217 -9.91 -14.31 9.90
N LYS A 218 -9.97 -14.58 8.59
CA LYS A 218 -9.91 -15.94 8.03
C LYS A 218 -8.49 -16.49 7.91
N LEU A 219 -7.47 -15.63 8.01
CA LEU A 219 -6.08 -16.08 7.96
C LEU A 219 -5.79 -17.05 9.12
N PRO A 220 -5.10 -18.17 8.87
CA PRO A 220 -4.68 -19.07 9.92
C PRO A 220 -3.66 -18.39 10.85
N SER A 221 -3.69 -18.74 12.13
CA SER A 221 -2.64 -18.33 13.06
C SER A 221 -1.35 -19.10 12.75
N ARG A 222 -0.15 -18.52 12.82
CA ARG A 222 0.17 -17.16 13.28
C ARG A 222 0.09 -16.14 12.13
N ARG A 223 -0.46 -14.94 12.38
CA ARG A 223 -0.46 -13.86 11.38
C ARG A 223 0.78 -12.99 11.55
N ILE A 224 1.47 -12.69 10.46
CA ILE A 224 2.51 -11.67 10.41
C ILE A 224 1.89 -10.42 9.78
N ILE A 225 1.78 -9.37 10.58
CA ILE A 225 1.06 -8.14 10.23
C ILE A 225 2.05 -6.99 10.28
N LEU A 226 2.11 -6.22 9.21
CA LEU A 226 2.98 -5.05 9.11
C LEU A 226 2.16 -3.76 9.25
N THR A 227 2.75 -2.69 9.78
CA THR A 227 2.14 -1.37 9.72
C THR A 227 3.18 -0.25 9.71
N HIS A 228 2.83 0.84 9.02
CA HIS A 228 3.55 2.12 9.06
C HIS A 228 2.83 3.18 9.89
N LEU A 229 1.75 2.82 10.59
CA LEU A 229 0.97 3.74 11.39
C LEU A 229 1.67 4.11 12.70
N SER A 230 1.47 5.35 13.12
CA SER A 230 1.82 5.80 14.48
C SER A 230 0.87 5.18 15.51
N PRO A 231 1.32 4.96 16.76
CA PRO A 231 0.55 4.33 17.83
C PRO A 231 -0.88 4.86 18.02
N HIS A 232 -1.09 6.17 17.95
CA HIS A 232 -2.41 6.78 18.16
C HIS A 232 -3.46 6.40 17.09
N LEU A 233 -3.04 5.91 15.93
CA LEU A 233 -3.94 5.41 14.87
C LEU A 233 -4.12 3.89 14.88
N LEU A 234 -3.35 3.18 15.70
CA LEU A 234 -3.48 1.73 15.82
C LEU A 234 -4.74 1.39 16.64
N PRO A 235 -5.42 0.29 16.30
CA PRO A 235 -6.55 -0.18 17.09
C PRO A 235 -6.07 -0.50 18.52
N PRO A 236 -6.90 -0.24 19.55
CA PRO A 236 -6.52 -0.49 20.94
C PRO A 236 -6.00 -1.91 21.18
N SER A 237 -6.54 -2.89 20.45
CA SER A 237 -6.13 -4.29 20.52
C SER A 237 -4.64 -4.53 20.19
N VAL A 238 -3.97 -3.65 19.44
CA VAL A 238 -2.53 -3.76 19.16
C VAL A 238 -1.70 -3.33 20.38
N LEU A 239 -1.98 -2.15 20.93
CA LEU A 239 -1.19 -1.61 22.05
C LEU A 239 -1.58 -2.18 23.40
N GLN A 240 -2.84 -2.56 23.60
CA GLN A 240 -3.38 -3.05 24.88
C GLN A 240 -3.62 -4.56 24.91
N GLY A 241 -3.55 -5.22 23.74
CA GLY A 241 -3.74 -6.66 23.62
C GLY A 241 -2.53 -7.48 24.07
N LYS A 242 -2.48 -8.74 23.61
CA LYS A 242 -1.42 -9.70 23.98
C LYS A 242 -0.38 -9.93 22.89
N ALA A 243 -0.61 -9.41 21.68
CA ALA A 243 0.35 -9.53 20.59
C ALA A 243 1.67 -8.81 20.94
N LYS A 244 2.77 -9.36 20.45
CA LYS A 244 4.10 -8.75 20.56
C LYS A 244 4.35 -7.86 19.35
N ILE A 245 5.05 -6.74 19.56
CA ILE A 245 5.35 -5.74 18.54
C ILE A 245 6.86 -5.60 18.40
N LEU A 246 7.36 -5.74 17.17
CA LEU A 246 8.73 -5.41 16.82
C LEU A 246 8.75 -4.10 16.03
N LEU A 247 9.35 -3.07 16.61
CA LEU A 247 9.58 -1.78 15.99
C LEU A 247 10.92 -1.78 15.26
N LEU A 248 10.88 -1.56 13.94
CA LEU A 248 12.03 -1.31 13.09
C LEU A 248 12.29 0.19 12.99
N VAL A 249 13.51 0.60 13.33
CA VAL A 249 14.01 1.97 13.12
C VAL A 249 15.17 1.96 12.13
N ARG A 250 15.42 3.10 11.48
CA ARG A 250 16.57 3.29 10.60
C ARG A 250 17.10 4.70 10.78
N ASN A 251 18.37 4.96 10.50
CA ASN A 251 18.87 6.32 10.57
C ASN A 251 18.05 7.27 9.65
N PRO A 252 17.75 8.51 10.09
CA PRO A 252 16.85 9.40 9.35
C PRO A 252 17.41 9.82 7.99
N LYS A 253 18.73 9.96 7.86
CA LYS A 253 19.38 10.41 6.61
C LYS A 253 19.20 9.40 5.48
N ASP A 254 19.49 8.13 5.72
CA ASP A 254 19.25 7.07 4.73
C ASP A 254 17.76 6.81 4.51
N THR A 255 16.94 7.00 5.54
CA THR A 255 15.48 6.91 5.42
C THR A 255 14.96 7.96 4.44
N ALA A 256 15.38 9.23 4.59
CA ALA A 256 15.02 10.33 3.71
C ALA A 256 15.46 10.05 2.26
N VAL A 257 16.71 9.66 2.03
CA VAL A 257 17.19 9.32 0.67
C VAL A 257 16.43 8.14 0.07
N SER A 258 16.20 7.08 0.85
CA SER A 258 15.44 5.93 0.36
C SER A 258 13.99 6.29 0.05
N TYR A 259 13.44 7.27 0.76
CA TYR A 259 12.05 7.66 0.62
C TYR A 259 11.82 8.69 -0.49
N TYR A 260 12.79 9.56 -0.76
CA TYR A 260 12.84 10.41 -1.96
C TYR A 260 12.74 9.59 -3.24
N HIS A 261 13.63 8.60 -3.39
CA HIS A 261 13.61 7.74 -4.58
C HIS A 261 12.32 6.94 -4.68
N PHE A 262 11.76 6.48 -3.55
CA PHE A 262 10.49 5.78 -3.56
C PHE A 262 9.35 6.69 -4.01
N TYR A 263 9.26 7.91 -3.49
CA TYR A 263 8.28 8.91 -3.91
C TYR A 263 8.30 9.16 -5.42
N ASN A 264 9.48 9.44 -5.96
CA ASN A 264 9.61 9.79 -7.37
C ASN A 264 9.35 8.61 -8.32
N ASN A 265 9.66 7.38 -7.90
CA ASN A 265 9.47 6.19 -8.71
C ASN A 265 8.12 5.50 -8.51
N MET A 266 7.39 5.82 -7.43
CA MET A 266 6.09 5.22 -7.15
C MET A 266 4.98 5.94 -7.93
N PRO A 267 4.24 5.26 -8.82
CA PRO A 267 3.21 5.92 -9.63
C PRO A 267 2.04 6.48 -8.80
N VAL A 268 1.82 5.93 -7.61
CA VAL A 268 0.71 6.29 -6.73
C VAL A 268 1.04 7.35 -5.69
N LEU A 269 2.24 7.93 -5.77
CA LEU A 269 2.65 9.05 -4.94
C LEU A 269 2.92 10.27 -5.83
N PRO A 270 2.80 11.47 -5.25
CA PRO A 270 3.37 12.67 -5.87
C PRO A 270 4.86 12.49 -6.18
N SER A 271 5.39 13.32 -7.07
CA SER A 271 6.83 13.40 -7.34
C SER A 271 7.32 14.79 -7.00
N PHE A 272 8.58 14.88 -6.57
CA PHE A 272 9.28 16.11 -6.27
C PHE A 272 10.23 16.46 -7.42
N ALA A 273 10.33 17.75 -7.76
CA ALA A 273 11.17 18.21 -8.86
C ALA A 273 12.67 18.14 -8.51
N SER A 274 13.00 18.30 -7.22
CA SER A 274 14.36 18.25 -6.72
C SER A 274 14.46 17.55 -5.37
N TRP A 275 15.69 17.21 -4.97
CA TRP A 275 15.99 16.73 -3.63
C TRP A 275 15.66 17.79 -2.56
N ASP A 276 15.99 19.06 -2.80
CA ASP A 276 15.77 20.13 -1.81
C ASP A 276 14.29 20.36 -1.48
N GLU A 277 13.43 20.28 -2.49
CA GLU A 277 11.98 20.38 -2.32
C GLU A 277 11.45 19.20 -1.48
N TYR A 278 11.91 17.98 -1.80
CA TYR A 278 11.58 16.79 -1.03
C TYR A 278 12.09 16.87 0.40
N PHE A 279 13.34 17.27 0.60
CA PHE A 279 13.99 17.35 1.91
C PHE A 279 13.21 18.31 2.81
N THR A 280 12.84 19.48 2.28
CA THR A 280 11.99 20.44 2.98
C THR A 280 10.65 19.80 3.38
N ALA A 281 10.01 19.05 2.49
CA ALA A 281 8.76 18.34 2.81
C ALA A 281 8.95 17.25 3.86
N PHE A 282 10.05 16.48 3.81
CA PHE A 282 10.40 15.45 4.79
C PHE A 282 10.58 16.06 6.19
N MET A 283 11.36 17.14 6.31
CA MET A 283 11.66 17.82 7.58
C MET A 283 10.41 18.44 8.22
N ASN A 284 9.44 18.83 7.40
CA ASN A 284 8.16 19.40 7.84
C ASN A 284 7.01 18.38 7.94
N GLY A 285 7.30 17.08 7.76
CA GLY A 285 6.30 16.00 7.87
C GLY A 285 5.18 16.07 6.83
N LYS A 286 5.44 16.67 5.66
CA LYS A 286 4.47 16.85 4.56
C LYS A 286 4.50 15.69 3.55
N LEU A 287 4.83 14.50 4.03
CA LEU A 287 4.83 13.27 3.25
C LEU A 287 3.68 12.35 3.70
N ALA A 288 3.44 11.31 2.90
CA ALA A 288 2.54 10.22 3.26
C ALA A 288 3.07 9.54 4.53
N TRP A 289 2.18 9.05 5.37
CA TRP A 289 2.46 8.61 6.74
C TRP A 289 3.04 9.69 7.66
N GLY A 290 3.06 10.96 7.24
CA GLY A 290 3.35 12.12 8.10
C GLY A 290 4.84 12.28 8.43
N SER A 291 5.11 12.90 9.58
CA SER A 291 6.46 13.18 10.07
C SER A 291 7.18 11.91 10.54
N TYR A 292 8.40 11.70 10.03
CA TYR A 292 9.28 10.63 10.52
C TYR A 292 9.56 10.77 12.01
N PHE A 293 9.88 12.00 12.45
CA PHE A 293 10.22 12.28 13.83
C PHE A 293 9.02 12.13 14.76
N ASP A 294 7.83 12.56 14.35
CA ASP A 294 6.62 12.38 15.16
C ASP A 294 6.30 10.90 15.30
N HIS A 295 6.43 10.12 14.21
CA HIS A 295 6.29 8.67 14.27
C HIS A 295 7.26 8.05 15.29
N LEU A 296 8.55 8.43 15.26
CA LEU A 296 9.51 7.94 16.26
C LEU A 296 9.17 8.38 17.69
N MET A 297 8.80 9.64 17.90
CA MET A 297 8.44 10.18 19.22
C MET A 297 7.20 9.47 19.80
N GLU A 298 6.18 9.21 18.98
CA GLU A 298 4.99 8.48 19.40
C GLU A 298 5.34 7.04 19.81
N TRP A 299 6.12 6.33 18.99
CA TRP A 299 6.57 4.98 19.34
C TRP A 299 7.47 4.94 20.57
N ASN A 300 8.32 5.96 20.76
CA ASN A 300 9.19 6.08 21.93
C ASN A 300 8.41 6.10 23.26
N ARG A 301 7.12 6.49 23.27
CA ARG A 301 6.29 6.43 24.48
C ARG A 301 5.93 5.00 24.92
N HIS A 302 6.14 4.01 24.06
CA HIS A 302 5.74 2.63 24.31
C HIS A 302 6.91 1.64 24.39
N ILE A 303 8.14 2.05 24.04
CA ILE A 303 9.29 1.13 23.88
C ILE A 303 9.70 0.39 25.16
N ASP A 304 9.38 0.90 26.34
CA ASP A 304 9.70 0.26 27.62
C ASP A 304 8.71 -0.86 28.00
N HIS A 305 7.69 -1.10 27.18
CA HIS A 305 6.71 -2.16 27.41
C HIS A 305 7.29 -3.56 27.07
N GLU A 306 7.09 -4.56 27.94
CA GLU A 306 7.66 -5.93 27.77
C GLU A 306 7.29 -6.65 26.45
N ARG A 307 6.09 -6.37 25.91
CA ARG A 307 5.60 -6.85 24.60
C ARG A 307 6.18 -6.08 23.41
N MET A 308 7.09 -5.14 23.63
CA MET A 308 7.76 -4.39 22.59
C MET A 308 9.25 -4.72 22.51
N MET A 309 9.73 -4.91 21.30
CA MET A 309 11.15 -4.96 20.99
C MET A 309 11.42 -3.92 19.92
N MET A 310 12.61 -3.30 19.98
CA MET A 310 13.10 -2.44 18.93
C MET A 310 14.37 -3.02 18.34
N ILE A 311 14.50 -2.89 17.02
CA ILE A 311 15.72 -3.24 16.28
C ILE A 311 15.98 -2.18 15.20
N SER A 312 17.25 -1.85 14.96
CA SER A 312 17.61 -0.94 13.88
C SER A 312 17.96 -1.70 12.60
N TYR A 313 17.70 -1.07 11.45
CA TYR A 313 18.13 -1.55 10.15
C TYR A 313 19.64 -1.76 10.12
N GLU A 314 20.39 -0.86 10.73
CA GLU A 314 21.85 -0.90 10.81
C GLU A 314 22.34 -2.08 11.64
N GLU A 315 21.70 -2.38 12.77
CA GLU A 315 22.01 -3.58 13.56
C GLU A 315 21.77 -4.86 12.74
N LEU A 316 20.66 -4.92 12.01
CA LEU A 316 20.38 -6.04 11.09
C LEU A 316 21.41 -6.13 9.96
N LYS A 317 21.93 -4.99 9.47
CA LYS A 317 22.95 -4.96 8.42
C LYS A 317 24.33 -5.38 8.93
N GLU A 318 24.69 -5.01 10.16
CA GLU A 318 25.98 -5.36 10.78
C GLU A 318 26.08 -6.86 11.02
N ASN A 319 25.04 -7.47 11.60
CA ASN A 319 25.02 -8.90 11.87
C ASN A 319 23.60 -9.46 11.73
N PRO A 320 23.19 -9.85 10.51
CA PRO A 320 21.85 -10.37 10.25
C PRO A 320 21.50 -11.58 11.12
N VAL A 321 22.45 -12.50 11.32
CA VAL A 321 22.23 -13.73 12.10
C VAL A 321 21.95 -13.40 13.56
N LEU A 322 22.75 -12.53 14.17
CA LEU A 322 22.52 -12.10 15.55
C LEU A 322 21.20 -11.36 15.70
N GLY A 323 20.85 -10.49 14.75
CA GLY A 323 19.57 -9.80 14.72
C GLY A 323 18.38 -10.78 14.66
N MET A 324 18.45 -11.77 13.77
CA MET A 324 17.42 -12.81 13.66
C MET A 324 17.29 -13.65 14.92
N LYS A 325 18.39 -13.97 15.62
CA LYS A 325 18.33 -14.66 16.92
C LYS A 325 17.57 -13.84 17.97
N LYS A 326 17.81 -12.53 18.04
CA LYS A 326 17.07 -11.64 18.96
C LYS A 326 15.58 -11.62 18.62
N ILE A 327 15.24 -11.50 17.34
CA ILE A 327 13.85 -11.54 16.86
C ILE A 327 13.19 -12.88 17.22
N ALA A 328 13.87 -13.99 16.96
CA ALA A 328 13.36 -15.33 17.27
C ALA A 328 13.13 -15.51 18.77
N ALA A 329 14.10 -15.15 19.60
CA ALA A 329 13.96 -15.19 21.06
C ALA A 329 12.79 -14.32 21.56
N PHE A 330 12.62 -13.13 20.99
CA PHE A 330 11.53 -12.23 21.38
C PHE A 330 10.15 -12.80 21.03
N PHE A 331 9.96 -13.38 19.83
CA PHE A 331 8.68 -13.96 19.43
C PHE A 331 8.48 -15.42 19.87
N GLY A 332 9.51 -16.04 20.47
CA GLY A 332 9.49 -17.42 20.95
C GLY A 332 9.66 -18.47 19.84
N PHE A 333 10.36 -18.14 18.77
CA PHE A 333 10.72 -19.08 17.69
C PHE A 333 12.00 -19.83 18.04
N SER A 334 12.08 -21.11 17.67
CA SER A 334 13.17 -22.03 17.98
C SER A 334 13.84 -22.57 16.71
N LEU A 335 14.98 -21.99 16.35
CA LEU A 335 15.76 -22.35 15.16
C LEU A 335 17.20 -22.70 15.52
N SER A 336 17.85 -23.53 14.68
CA SER A 336 19.27 -23.86 14.76
C SER A 336 20.17 -22.78 14.14
N GLU A 337 21.47 -22.84 14.43
CA GLU A 337 22.47 -21.93 13.84
C GLU A 337 22.54 -22.04 12.31
N GLU A 338 22.41 -23.26 11.79
CA GLU A 338 22.40 -23.56 10.37
C GLU A 338 21.16 -22.98 9.69
N GLU A 339 20.01 -23.03 10.37
CA GLU A 339 18.76 -22.44 9.90
C GLU A 339 18.87 -20.91 9.82
N PHE A 340 19.38 -20.25 10.87
CA PHE A 340 19.64 -18.80 10.81
C PHE A 340 20.60 -18.44 9.68
N SER A 341 21.67 -19.21 9.50
CA SER A 341 22.65 -18.96 8.43
C SER A 341 22.06 -19.17 7.03
N ARG A 342 21.15 -20.14 6.86
CA ARG A 342 20.40 -20.36 5.62
C ARG A 342 19.45 -19.20 5.34
N ILE A 343 18.70 -18.76 6.35
CA ILE A 343 17.75 -17.64 6.22
C ILE A 343 18.51 -16.34 5.91
N ALA A 344 19.66 -16.09 6.54
CA ALA A 344 20.49 -14.90 6.26
C ALA A 344 20.89 -14.81 4.78
N ARG A 345 21.28 -15.94 4.17
CA ARG A 345 21.62 -15.99 2.74
C ARG A 345 20.40 -15.75 1.86
N LYS A 346 19.28 -16.42 2.16
CA LYS A 346 18.02 -16.30 1.40
C LYS A 346 17.42 -14.90 1.47
N THR A 347 17.60 -14.22 2.59
CA THR A 347 17.11 -12.86 2.83
C THR A 347 18.18 -11.80 2.63
N SER A 348 19.32 -12.14 2.03
CA SER A 348 20.31 -11.14 1.62
C SER A 348 19.71 -10.18 0.58
N PHE A 349 20.19 -8.93 0.55
CA PHE A 349 19.69 -7.94 -0.40
C PHE A 349 19.76 -8.43 -1.85
N GLN A 350 20.87 -9.07 -2.23
CA GLN A 350 21.05 -9.61 -3.58
C GLN A 350 20.05 -10.71 -3.89
N ALA A 351 19.91 -11.70 -3.00
CA ALA A 351 18.96 -12.81 -3.19
C ALA A 351 17.50 -12.33 -3.27
N MET A 352 17.13 -11.36 -2.44
CA MET A 352 15.77 -10.78 -2.49
C MET A 352 15.55 -9.92 -3.73
N LYS A 353 16.58 -9.16 -4.17
CA LYS A 353 16.51 -8.36 -5.39
C LYS A 353 16.36 -9.23 -6.63
N GLU A 354 17.06 -10.37 -6.70
CA GLU A 354 16.90 -11.33 -7.79
C GLU A 354 15.47 -11.89 -7.88
N LYS A 355 14.83 -12.09 -6.72
CA LYS A 355 13.44 -12.58 -6.61
C LYS A 355 12.39 -11.47 -6.52
N SER A 356 12.77 -10.21 -6.70
CA SER A 356 11.87 -9.09 -6.44
C SER A 356 10.68 -9.06 -7.38
N LYS A 357 10.87 -9.49 -8.64
CA LYS A 357 9.80 -9.57 -9.64
C LYS A 357 8.77 -10.64 -9.30
N GLU A 358 9.21 -11.78 -8.77
CA GLU A 358 8.31 -12.86 -8.34
C GLU A 358 7.51 -12.48 -7.09
N THR A 359 8.15 -11.77 -6.16
CA THR A 359 7.58 -11.47 -4.84
C THR A 359 6.80 -10.15 -4.78
N HIS A 360 7.13 -9.19 -5.65
CA HIS A 360 6.57 -7.84 -5.63
C HIS A 360 6.16 -7.34 -7.03
N GLY A 361 6.20 -8.20 -8.06
CA GLY A 361 5.92 -7.80 -9.45
C GLY A 361 6.80 -6.63 -9.90
N LYS A 362 6.21 -5.73 -10.68
CA LYS A 362 6.85 -4.46 -11.08
C LYS A 362 7.27 -3.54 -9.93
N PHE A 363 6.71 -3.68 -8.73
CA PHE A 363 7.18 -2.90 -7.58
C PHE A 363 8.59 -3.27 -7.14
N GLY A 364 9.09 -4.46 -7.52
CA GLY A 364 10.45 -4.90 -7.19
C GLY A 364 11.52 -3.88 -7.58
N ASP A 365 11.45 -3.34 -8.79
CA ASP A 365 12.43 -2.37 -9.29
C ASP A 365 12.41 -1.04 -8.51
N ILE A 366 11.25 -0.69 -7.93
CA ILE A 366 11.05 0.51 -7.09
C ILE A 366 11.54 0.27 -5.65
N LEU A 367 11.33 -0.94 -5.13
CA LEU A 367 11.60 -1.29 -3.74
C LEU A 367 13.07 -1.63 -3.48
N PHE A 368 13.75 -2.29 -4.42
CA PHE A 368 15.12 -2.80 -4.27
C PHE A 368 16.18 -1.90 -4.92
N ARG A 369 16.46 -0.76 -4.28
CA ARG A 369 17.42 0.24 -4.77
C ARG A 369 18.89 -0.10 -4.51
N LYS A 370 19.41 0.22 -3.31
CA LYS A 370 20.82 0.01 -2.91
C LYS A 370 20.99 -0.96 -1.73
N GLY A 371 20.11 -0.91 -0.72
CA GLY A 371 20.19 -1.82 0.44
C GLY A 371 21.45 -1.67 1.31
N VAL A 372 21.99 -0.45 1.41
CA VAL A 372 23.21 -0.12 2.16
C VAL A 372 22.94 0.95 3.22
N VAL A 373 23.88 1.07 4.16
CA VAL A 373 23.97 2.16 5.15
C VAL A 373 24.95 3.21 4.62
N GLY A 374 24.64 4.50 4.79
CA GLY A 374 25.49 5.62 4.39
C GLY A 374 25.25 6.16 2.98
N SER A 375 24.18 5.73 2.30
CA SER A 375 23.82 6.24 0.96
C SER A 375 23.32 7.69 0.99
N TRP A 376 23.08 8.23 2.17
CA TRP A 376 22.65 9.61 2.35
C TRP A 376 23.69 10.64 1.89
N ARG A 377 24.98 10.29 1.94
CA ARG A 377 26.09 11.12 1.47
C ARG A 377 26.00 11.48 -0.01
N ASP A 378 25.23 10.72 -0.78
CA ASP A 378 25.06 10.95 -2.21
C ASP A 378 24.18 12.19 -2.52
N LEU A 379 23.35 12.64 -1.59
CA LEU A 379 22.33 13.69 -1.83
C LEU A 379 22.39 14.86 -0.85
N PHE A 380 22.78 14.62 0.41
CA PHE A 380 22.77 15.67 1.43
C PHE A 380 23.85 16.73 1.16
N SER A 381 23.46 18.00 1.20
CA SER A 381 24.41 19.10 1.37
C SER A 381 24.85 19.22 2.83
N GLU A 382 25.96 19.93 3.10
CA GLU A 382 26.43 20.18 4.46
C GLU A 382 25.37 20.89 5.32
N VAL A 383 24.65 21.87 4.75
CA VAL A 383 23.59 22.61 5.45
C VAL A 383 22.42 21.69 5.82
N GLN A 384 21.97 20.85 4.89
CA GLN A 384 20.90 19.88 5.16
C GLN A 384 21.33 18.82 6.17
N ASN A 385 22.62 18.49 6.18
CA ASN A 385 23.22 17.58 7.14
C ASN A 385 23.13 18.13 8.56
N GLU A 386 23.51 19.40 8.74
CA GLU A 386 23.39 20.12 10.02
C GLU A 386 21.93 20.29 10.45
N GLU A 387 21.02 20.64 9.53
CA GLU A 387 19.59 20.77 9.81
C GLU A 387 18.98 19.45 10.31
N MET A 388 19.35 18.33 9.69
CA MET A 388 18.94 16.99 10.14
C MET A 388 19.52 16.64 11.50
N ASP A 389 20.80 16.98 11.76
CA ASP A 389 21.45 16.74 13.06
C ASP A 389 20.72 17.48 14.19
N GLN A 390 20.40 18.76 13.96
CA GLN A 390 19.63 19.57 14.91
C GLN A 390 18.24 18.98 15.14
N LYS A 391 17.51 18.64 14.07
CA LYS A 391 16.16 18.08 14.18
C LYS A 391 16.14 16.74 14.93
N PHE A 392 17.14 15.89 14.69
CA PHE A 392 17.27 14.61 15.40
C PHE A 392 17.45 14.82 16.90
N GLU A 393 18.38 15.71 17.28
CA GLU A 393 18.64 16.01 18.69
C GLU A 393 17.42 16.64 19.37
N GLU A 394 16.76 17.60 18.71
CA GLU A 394 15.55 18.25 19.25
C GLU A 394 14.38 17.29 19.46
N CYS A 395 14.15 16.35 18.53
CA CYS A 395 12.97 15.49 18.58
C CYS A 395 13.17 14.25 19.45
N ILE A 396 14.33 13.58 19.34
CA ILE A 396 14.56 12.28 19.99
C ILE A 396 15.91 12.18 20.69
N GLY A 397 16.71 13.25 20.73
CA GLY A 397 17.96 13.31 21.48
C GLY A 397 17.78 12.83 22.93
N GLY A 398 18.77 12.09 23.44
CA GLY A 398 18.73 11.53 24.80
C GLY A 398 17.72 10.40 25.04
N THR A 399 16.93 9.98 24.05
CA THR A 399 15.99 8.85 24.21
C THR A 399 16.66 7.48 24.02
N ILE A 400 16.00 6.43 24.52
CA ILE A 400 16.40 5.02 24.26
C ILE A 400 16.37 4.75 22.75
N LEU A 401 15.40 5.34 22.02
CA LEU A 401 15.29 5.22 20.58
C LEU A 401 16.51 5.84 19.86
N ALA A 402 16.92 7.05 20.23
CA ALA A 402 18.12 7.67 19.67
C ALA A 402 19.38 6.84 19.91
N THR A 403 19.53 6.27 21.10
CA THR A 403 20.65 5.37 21.43
C THR A 403 20.69 4.16 20.49
N LYS A 404 19.53 3.64 20.09
CA LYS A 404 19.40 2.46 19.23
C LYS A 404 19.62 2.74 17.75
N ILE A 405 19.33 3.97 17.31
CA ILE A 405 19.69 4.43 15.96
C ILE A 405 21.21 4.57 15.81
N LYS A 406 21.97 4.75 16.90
CA LYS A 406 23.43 4.98 16.89
C LYS A 406 23.81 6.11 15.92
N TYR A 407 23.13 7.25 16.07
CA TYR A 407 23.21 8.37 15.13
C TYR A 407 24.65 8.86 14.88
N ASP A 408 25.46 8.98 15.93
CA ASP A 408 26.85 9.43 15.82
C ASP A 408 27.70 8.52 14.92
N ILE A 409 27.37 7.23 14.83
CA ILE A 409 28.11 6.26 14.02
C ILE A 409 27.71 6.37 12.55
N TYR A 410 26.41 6.37 12.25
CA TYR A 410 25.92 6.25 10.88
C TYR A 410 25.59 7.57 10.18
N CYS A 411 25.48 8.67 10.94
CA CYS A 411 25.04 9.96 10.41
C CYS A 411 26.07 11.10 10.56
N LYS A 412 27.04 11.03 11.47
CA LYS A 412 28.03 12.12 11.65
C LYS A 412 29.36 11.89 10.96
N THR A 413 29.74 10.63 10.75
CA THR A 413 30.92 10.29 9.92
C THR A 413 30.67 10.65 8.49
#